data_AF-A0A958EJM3-F1
#
_entry.id   AF-A0A958EJM3-F1
#
_cell.length_a   1.000
_cell.length_b   1.000
_cell.length_c   1.000
_cell.angle_alpha   90.00
_cell.angle_beta   90.00
_cell.angle_gamma   90.00
#
_symmetry.space_group_name_H-M   'P 1'
#
loop_
_entity.id
_entity.type
_entity.pdbx_description
1 polymer ?
#
loop_
_entity_poly.entity_id
_entity_poly.type
_entity_poly.pdbx_seq_one_letter_code
_entity_poly.pdbx_strand_id
1 'polypeptide(L)'
;MSTPDIARVIQVHRERYILSFDKQVLNADLTGKFMFDHESAEDYPAVGDWVEISRFDSDQAIIHSVKERRTVLRRKAINKLSESQLIAANIDLAFIVTAVDRDFNLHRIE
;
A
#
# COMPACT_ATOMS: atom_id res chain seq x y z
N MET A 1 -2.26 1.72 28.51
CA MET A 1 -2.82 1.71 27.14
C MET A 1 -2.32 0.45 26.45
N SER A 2 -3.22 -0.35 25.86
CA SER A 2 -2.81 -1.49 25.04
C SER A 2 -2.03 -0.97 23.83
N THR A 3 -0.93 -1.63 23.47
CA THR A 3 -0.26 -1.36 22.18
C THR A 3 -1.25 -1.67 21.05
N PRO A 4 -1.38 -0.79 20.06
CA PRO A 4 -2.26 -1.06 18.93
C PRO A 4 -1.68 -2.17 18.05
N ASP A 5 -2.55 -2.97 17.44
CA ASP A 5 -2.16 -4.02 16.51
C ASP A 5 -1.60 -3.37 15.24
N ILE A 6 -0.43 -3.84 14.79
CA ILE A 6 0.24 -3.35 13.57
C ILE A 6 0.23 -4.45 12.53
N ALA A 7 -0.29 -4.14 11.34
CA ALA A 7 -0.39 -5.08 10.22
C ALA A 7 0.25 -4.52 8.96
N ARG A 8 0.59 -5.39 8.01
CA ARG A 8 1.16 -5.01 6.72
C ARG A 8 0.12 -5.10 5.61
N VAL A 9 -0.03 -4.06 4.81
CA VAL A 9 -0.88 -4.09 3.60
C VAL A 9 -0.23 -4.99 2.56
N ILE A 10 -0.91 -6.06 2.18
CA ILE A 10 -0.44 -7.01 1.15
C ILE A 10 -1.23 -6.91 -0.15
N GLN A 11 -2.42 -6.30 -0.13
CA GLN A 11 -3.22 -6.05 -1.32
C GLN A 11 -4.11 -4.82 -1.15
N VAL A 12 -4.33 -4.10 -2.25
CA VAL A 12 -5.22 -2.94 -2.32
C VAL A 12 -6.19 -3.14 -3.48
N HIS A 13 -7.49 -3.04 -3.19
CA HIS A 13 -8.59 -3.11 -4.17
C HIS A 13 -9.52 -1.93 -3.99
N ARG A 14 -9.23 -0.81 -4.66
CA ARG A 14 -9.95 0.45 -4.46
C ARG A 14 -9.91 0.88 -2.98
N GLU A 15 -11.00 0.71 -2.26
CA GLU A 15 -11.16 1.09 -0.84
C GLU A 15 -11.07 -0.11 0.11
N ARG A 16 -10.84 -1.32 -0.41
CA ARG A 16 -10.72 -2.54 0.38
C ARG A 16 -9.27 -3.00 0.44
N TYR A 17 -8.83 -3.37 1.64
CA TYR A 17 -7.45 -3.73 1.93
C TYR A 17 -7.37 -5.16 2.42
N ILE A 18 -6.28 -5.84 2.05
CA ILE A 18 -5.93 -7.14 2.63
C ILE A 18 -4.65 -6.96 3.43
N LEU A 19 -4.68 -7.40 4.69
CA LEU A 19 -3.60 -7.22 5.65
C LEU A 19 -3.01 -8.55 6.07
N SER A 20 -1.69 -8.58 6.24
CA SER A 20 -0.98 -9.65 6.94
C SER A 20 -0.76 -9.25 8.39
N PHE A 21 -1.31 -10.03 9.31
CA PHE A 21 -1.18 -9.82 10.76
C PHE A 21 -1.03 -11.17 11.47
N ASP A 22 0.05 -11.38 12.22
CA ASP A 22 0.31 -12.61 12.99
C ASP A 22 -0.04 -13.93 12.25
N LYS A 23 0.54 -14.11 11.05
CA LYS A 23 0.32 -15.25 10.15
C LYS A 23 -1.13 -15.43 9.64
N GLN A 24 -2.00 -14.47 9.92
CA GLN A 24 -3.37 -14.41 9.41
C GLN A 24 -3.49 -13.36 8.31
N VAL A 25 -4.53 -13.53 7.51
CA VAL A 25 -4.94 -12.59 6.48
C VAL A 25 -6.25 -11.95 6.91
N LEU A 26 -6.30 -10.63 6.94
CA LEU A 26 -7.48 -9.88 7.37
C LEU A 26 -8.00 -9.05 6.20
N ASN A 27 -9.32 -9.01 6.03
CA ASN A 27 -10.00 -7.99 5.25
C ASN A 27 -10.07 -6.71 6.08
N ALA A 28 -9.80 -5.56 5.47
CA ALA A 28 -9.84 -4.30 6.17
C ALA A 28 -10.43 -3.16 5.35
N ASP A 29 -11.15 -2.31 6.08
CA ASP A 29 -11.70 -1.06 5.60
C ASP A 29 -11.02 0.12 6.32
N LEU A 30 -11.12 1.32 5.72
CA LEU A 30 -10.67 2.56 6.33
C LEU A 30 -11.72 3.09 7.31
N THR A 31 -11.29 3.77 8.38
CA THR A 31 -12.25 4.57 9.17
C THR A 31 -12.86 5.68 8.31
N GLY A 32 -14.11 6.07 8.59
CA GLY A 32 -14.71 7.23 7.94
C GLY A 32 -13.85 8.48 8.07
N LYS A 33 -13.22 8.70 9.24
CA LYS A 33 -12.27 9.81 9.47
C LYS A 33 -11.10 9.78 8.48
N PHE A 34 -10.55 8.61 8.21
CA PHE A 34 -9.48 8.44 7.23
C PHE A 34 -9.93 8.85 5.82
N MET A 35 -11.19 8.66 5.45
CA MET A 35 -11.68 9.09 4.13
C MET A 35 -11.86 10.61 4.01
N PHE A 36 -12.04 11.32 5.12
CA PHE A 36 -12.31 12.78 5.13
C PHE A 36 -11.08 13.65 5.34
N ASP A 37 -10.06 13.16 6.06
CA ASP A 37 -8.90 13.97 6.48
C ASP A 37 -7.75 14.01 5.45
N HIS A 38 -7.89 13.34 4.30
CA HIS A 38 -6.82 13.20 3.32
C HIS A 38 -7.09 13.97 2.03
N GLU A 39 -6.15 14.85 1.68
CA GLU A 39 -6.26 15.75 0.53
C GLU A 39 -5.63 15.16 -0.75
N SER A 40 -4.70 14.21 -0.62
CA SER A 40 -4.02 13.58 -1.75
C SER A 40 -4.23 12.06 -1.78
N ALA A 41 -4.24 11.51 -2.99
CA ALA A 41 -4.23 10.07 -3.21
C ALA A 41 -3.00 9.37 -2.59
N GLU A 42 -1.93 10.11 -2.31
CA GLU A 42 -0.73 9.58 -1.64
C GLU A 42 -0.95 9.25 -0.16
N ASP A 43 -1.97 9.81 0.48
CA ASP A 43 -2.20 9.59 1.90
C ASP A 43 -2.92 8.26 2.18
N TYR A 44 -3.51 7.67 1.15
CA TYR A 44 -4.14 6.35 1.24
C TYR A 44 -3.09 5.24 1.41
N PRO A 45 -3.41 4.15 2.14
CA PRO A 45 -2.51 3.01 2.27
C PRO A 45 -2.18 2.40 0.90
N ALA A 46 -0.91 2.05 0.71
CA ALA A 46 -0.43 1.33 -0.46
C ALA A 46 0.10 -0.06 -0.07
N VAL A 47 0.31 -0.92 -1.05
CA VAL A 47 0.95 -2.22 -0.81
C VAL A 47 2.32 -2.02 -0.16
N GLY A 48 2.55 -2.75 0.93
CA GLY A 48 3.77 -2.68 1.73
C GLY A 48 3.73 -1.65 2.87
N ASP A 49 2.69 -0.83 2.99
CA ASP A 49 2.50 0.03 4.16
C ASP A 49 2.29 -0.78 5.44
N TRP A 50 2.81 -0.24 6.54
CA TRP A 50 2.46 -0.68 7.89
C TRP A 50 1.32 0.19 8.40
N VAL A 51 0.28 -0.43 8.92
CA VAL A 51 -0.93 0.25 9.37
C VAL A 51 -1.27 -0.13 10.80
N GLU A 52 -1.84 0.84 11.52
CA GLU A 52 -2.45 0.63 12.82
C GLU A 52 -3.89 0.16 12.65
N ILE A 53 -4.26 -0.93 13.33
CA ILE A 53 -5.57 -1.55 13.16
C ILE A 53 -6.28 -1.83 14.48
N SER A 54 -7.62 -1.90 14.39
CA SER A 54 -8.45 -2.58 15.39
C SER A 54 -9.18 -3.74 14.72
N ARG A 55 -9.06 -4.93 15.30
CA ARG A 55 -9.81 -6.12 14.87
C ARG A 55 -11.17 -6.13 15.54
N PHE A 56 -12.20 -6.51 14.81
CA PHE A 56 -13.58 -6.61 15.34
C PHE A 56 -14.26 -7.95 15.01
N ASP A 57 -13.64 -8.76 14.14
CA ASP A 57 -13.96 -10.16 13.90
C ASP A 57 -12.65 -10.95 13.70
N SER A 58 -12.74 -12.25 13.53
CA SER A 58 -11.63 -13.18 13.27
C SER A 58 -10.83 -12.84 12.02
N ASP A 59 -11.47 -12.33 10.97
CA ASP A 59 -10.87 -12.01 9.68
C ASP A 59 -11.10 -10.55 9.23
N GLN A 60 -11.61 -9.68 10.12
CA GLN A 60 -11.93 -8.29 9.79
C GLN A 60 -11.23 -7.27 10.70
N ALA A 61 -10.77 -6.18 10.09
CA ALA A 61 -10.10 -5.09 10.78
C ALA A 61 -10.46 -3.72 10.21
N ILE A 62 -10.24 -2.67 11.01
CA ILE A 62 -10.36 -1.28 10.58
C ILE A 62 -8.98 -0.65 10.64
N ILE A 63 -8.57 0.03 9.57
CA ILE A 63 -7.34 0.81 9.47
C ILE A 63 -7.57 2.21 10.05
N HIS A 64 -6.76 2.57 11.04
CA HIS A 64 -6.80 3.87 11.70
C HIS A 64 -5.77 4.84 11.15
N SER A 65 -4.56 4.36 10.88
CA SER A 65 -3.45 5.19 10.45
C SER A 65 -2.43 4.40 9.62
N VAL A 66 -1.71 5.11 8.74
CA VAL A 66 -0.53 4.60 8.04
C VAL A 66 0.71 5.07 8.80
N LYS A 67 1.64 4.16 9.07
CA LYS A 67 2.92 4.48 9.72
C LYS A 67 3.86 5.17 8.71
N GLU A 68 4.86 5.87 9.23
CA GLU A 68 5.86 6.54 8.40
C GLU A 68 6.52 5.57 7.39
N ARG A 69 6.56 6.00 6.13
CA ARG A 69 7.12 5.24 5.00
C ARG A 69 8.62 5.43 4.93
N ARG A 70 9.38 4.33 4.94
CA ARG A 70 10.85 4.36 4.80
C ARG A 70 11.31 4.46 3.35
N THR A 71 10.59 3.80 2.45
CA THR A 71 10.87 3.79 1.02
C THR A 71 9.56 3.90 0.25
N VAL A 72 9.60 4.49 -0.94
CA VAL A 72 8.41 4.74 -1.73
C VAL A 72 8.68 4.51 -3.22
N LEU A 73 7.84 3.70 -3.87
CA LEU A 73 7.82 3.51 -5.32
C LEU A 73 6.64 4.29 -5.91
N ARG A 74 6.93 5.29 -6.74
CA ARG A 74 5.94 6.15 -7.39
C ARG A 74 6.01 6.06 -8.90
N ARG A 75 4.84 6.08 -9.54
CA ARG A 75 4.74 6.33 -10.98
C ARG A 75 4.75 7.82 -11.23
N LYS A 76 5.71 8.30 -12.03
CA LYS A 76 5.71 9.68 -12.49
C LYS A 76 4.54 9.89 -13.45
N ALA A 77 3.71 10.89 -13.18
CA ALA A 77 2.68 11.31 -14.11
C ALA A 77 3.29 11.97 -15.35
N ILE A 78 2.71 11.70 -16.52
CA ILE A 78 3.16 12.27 -17.80
C ILE A 78 2.76 13.75 -17.92
N ASN A 79 1.72 14.19 -17.20
CA ASN A 79 1.19 15.56 -17.23
C ASN A 79 1.26 16.22 -15.84
N LYS A 80 1.56 17.53 -15.79
CA LYS A 80 1.68 18.36 -14.57
C LYS A 80 0.43 18.39 -13.66
N LEU A 81 -0.72 17.89 -14.14
CA LEU A 81 -2.01 17.94 -13.44
C LEU A 81 -2.40 16.61 -12.78
N SER A 82 -1.67 15.52 -13.03
CA SER A 82 -1.89 14.25 -12.34
C SER A 82 -0.83 14.12 -11.26
N GLU A 83 -1.25 13.98 -10.01
CA GLU A 83 -0.35 13.67 -8.90
C GLU A 83 0.39 12.35 -9.20
N SER A 84 1.59 12.20 -8.64
CA SER A 84 2.31 10.93 -8.71
C SER A 84 1.48 9.82 -8.09
N GLN A 85 1.33 8.70 -8.79
CA GLN A 85 0.61 7.56 -8.25
C GLN A 85 1.57 6.74 -7.37
N LEU A 86 1.25 6.62 -6.08
CA LEU A 86 1.93 5.69 -5.20
C LEU A 86 1.62 4.24 -5.61
N ILE A 87 2.65 3.45 -5.89
CA ILE A 87 2.51 2.04 -6.28
C ILE A 87 2.72 1.13 -5.07
N ALA A 88 3.80 1.37 -4.31
CA ALA A 88 4.18 0.56 -3.17
C ALA A 88 5.06 1.35 -2.19
N ALA A 89 5.13 0.90 -0.94
CA ALA A 89 5.95 1.48 0.11
C ALA A 89 6.68 0.39 0.92
N ASN A 90 7.75 0.77 1.63
CA ASN A 90 8.56 -0.11 2.48
C ASN A 90 9.01 -1.40 1.76
N ILE A 91 9.60 -1.23 0.58
CA ILE A 91 10.19 -2.27 -0.27
C ILE A 91 11.69 -2.01 -0.37
N ASP A 92 12.49 -2.95 0.13
CA ASP A 92 13.95 -2.84 0.12
C ASP A 92 14.60 -3.46 -1.13
N LEU A 93 13.85 -4.29 -1.86
CA LEU A 93 14.34 -5.02 -3.03
C LEU A 93 13.25 -5.12 -4.10
N ALA A 94 13.61 -4.78 -5.34
CA ALA A 94 12.77 -4.95 -6.52
C ALA A 94 13.50 -5.80 -7.56
N PHE A 95 12.78 -6.72 -8.19
CA PHE A 95 13.29 -7.52 -9.30
C PHE A 95 12.73 -6.98 -10.61
N ILE A 96 13.61 -6.69 -11.56
CA ILE A 96 13.22 -6.42 -12.94
C ILE A 96 13.27 -7.75 -13.69
N VAL A 97 12.12 -8.23 -14.14
CA VAL A 97 11.99 -9.50 -14.84
C VAL A 97 11.53 -9.22 -16.27
N THR A 98 12.28 -9.71 -17.25
CA THR A 98 11.93 -9.62 -18.67
C THR A 98 12.13 -10.97 -19.36
N ALA A 99 11.30 -11.27 -20.35
CA ALA A 99 11.48 -12.44 -21.20
C ALA A 99 12.54 -12.18 -22.27
N VAL A 100 13.28 -13.22 -22.66
CA VAL A 100 14.28 -13.16 -23.76
C VAL A 100 13.63 -13.56 -25.08
N ASP A 101 12.46 -13.00 -25.36
CA ASP A 101 11.74 -13.22 -26.61
C ASP A 101 11.78 -11.96 -27.49
N ARG A 102 10.90 -11.90 -28.49
CA ARG A 102 10.91 -10.85 -29.52
C ARG A 102 10.61 -9.45 -28.99
N ASP A 103 10.08 -9.30 -27.77
CA ASP A 103 9.78 -8.01 -27.14
C ASP A 103 10.89 -7.53 -26.19
N PHE A 104 12.05 -8.19 -26.16
CA PHE A 104 13.20 -7.76 -25.38
C PHE A 104 13.67 -6.37 -25.82
N ASN A 105 13.65 -5.41 -24.88
CA ASN A 105 14.08 -4.04 -25.11
C ASN A 105 14.89 -3.51 -23.91
N LEU A 106 16.19 -3.27 -24.15
CA LEU A 106 17.12 -2.83 -23.12
C LEU A 106 16.75 -1.47 -22.52
N HIS A 107 16.18 -0.55 -23.32
CA HIS A 107 15.73 0.76 -22.85
C HIS A 107 14.54 0.71 -21.88
N ARG A 108 13.92 -0.46 -21.64
CA ARG A 108 12.91 -0.63 -20.60
C ARG A 108 13.53 -0.97 -19.23
N ILE A 109 14.80 -1.36 -19.20
CA ILE A 109 15.53 -1.74 -17.98
C ILE A 109 16.40 -0.56 -17.51
N GLU A 110 16.97 0.20 -18.45
CA GLU A 110 17.74 1.42 -18.23
C GLU A 110 16.86 2.61 -17.80
#